data_AF-A0AAE9ND31-F1
#
_entry.id   AF-A0AAE9ND31-F1
#
_cell.length_a   1.000
_cell.length_b   1.000
_cell.length_c   1.000
_cell.angle_alpha   90.00
_cell.angle_beta   90.00
_cell.angle_gamma   90.00
#
_symmetry.space_group_name_H-M   'P 1'
#
loop_
_entity.id
_entity.type
_entity.pdbx_description
1 polymer ?
#
loop_
_entity_poly.entity_id
_entity_poly.type
_entity_poly.pdbx_seq_one_letter_code
_entity_poly.pdbx_strand_id
1 'polypeptide(L)'
;MCEWRQRLIDRFPELFDGATVAGHVPGLSLVDDGWQQIVCRAIARIATAVGASPLKITTISRRSGVLRLDYHRSSSIARLPDIEAAIQYAIALAEAGSACTCERCGREGCLHQVGSELVTACLAHSNGVKVREVRGFENLHVVRSFDGKRPGPIILGRYDRITDVFVAVDPRSLPAKE
;
A
#
# COMPACT_ATOMS: atom_id res chain seq x y z
N MET A 1 -16.66 -15.68 -0.72
CA MET A 1 -15.35 -15.00 -0.88
C MET A 1 -15.37 -14.29 -2.22
N CYS A 2 -15.03 -12.99 -2.29
CA CYS A 2 -15.06 -12.27 -3.58
C CYS A 2 -13.98 -12.83 -4.53
N GLU A 3 -14.33 -12.99 -5.80
CA GLU A 3 -13.55 -13.70 -6.83
C GLU A 3 -12.09 -13.24 -6.94
N TRP A 4 -11.80 -11.95 -6.76
CA TRP A 4 -10.44 -11.44 -6.92
C TRP A 4 -9.48 -11.82 -5.79
N ARG A 5 -9.98 -11.96 -4.55
CA ARG A 5 -9.13 -12.32 -3.40
C ARG A 5 -8.65 -13.77 -3.52
N GLN A 6 -9.54 -14.65 -3.96
CA GLN A 6 -9.18 -16.04 -4.26
C GLN A 6 -8.18 -16.11 -5.41
N ARG A 7 -8.44 -15.41 -6.54
CA ARG A 7 -7.49 -15.35 -7.66
C ARG A 7 -6.12 -14.80 -7.27
N LEU A 8 -6.05 -13.89 -6.30
CA LEU A 8 -4.77 -13.37 -5.79
C LEU A 8 -3.99 -14.45 -5.02
N ILE A 9 -4.68 -15.22 -4.17
CA ILE A 9 -4.09 -16.34 -3.42
C ILE A 9 -3.64 -17.43 -4.40
N ASP A 10 -4.49 -17.81 -5.36
CA ASP A 10 -4.19 -18.84 -6.35
C ASP A 10 -2.99 -18.47 -7.23
N ARG A 11 -2.78 -17.16 -7.47
CA ARG A 11 -1.66 -16.66 -8.27
C ARG A 11 -0.33 -16.63 -7.50
N PHE A 12 -0.37 -16.43 -6.18
CA PHE A 12 0.83 -16.30 -5.34
C PHE A 12 0.73 -17.19 -4.09
N PRO A 13 0.50 -18.50 -4.23
CA PRO A 13 0.23 -19.38 -3.09
C PRO A 13 1.40 -19.44 -2.10
N GLU A 14 2.62 -19.21 -2.56
CA GLU A 14 3.81 -19.15 -1.72
C GLU A 14 3.80 -17.98 -0.71
N LEU A 15 3.07 -16.90 -1.00
CA LEU A 15 2.97 -15.73 -0.12
C LEU A 15 1.85 -15.82 0.91
N PHE A 16 0.90 -16.73 0.75
CA PHE A 16 -0.24 -16.88 1.67
C PHE A 16 -0.15 -18.20 2.42
N ASP A 17 -0.67 -18.21 3.65
CA ASP A 17 -0.88 -19.47 4.36
C ASP A 17 -2.27 -19.99 4.01
N GLY A 18 -2.33 -21.15 3.35
CA GLY A 18 -3.60 -21.80 3.00
C GLY A 18 -4.35 -22.39 4.19
N ALA A 19 -3.75 -22.35 5.39
CA ALA A 19 -4.36 -22.85 6.62
C ALA A 19 -5.28 -21.79 7.22
N THR A 20 -6.56 -22.12 7.36
CA THR A 20 -7.52 -21.28 8.09
C THR A 20 -7.20 -21.30 9.58
N VAL A 21 -6.93 -20.14 10.17
CA VAL A 21 -6.76 -19.94 11.62
C VAL A 21 -8.02 -19.27 12.16
N ALA A 22 -8.74 -19.92 13.08
CA ALA A 22 -9.96 -19.39 13.69
C ALA A 22 -11.02 -18.89 12.67
N GLY A 23 -11.23 -19.66 11.59
CA GLY A 23 -12.19 -19.31 10.53
C GLY A 23 -11.71 -18.24 9.54
N HIS A 24 -10.48 -17.72 9.68
CA HIS A 24 -9.89 -16.72 8.79
C HIS A 24 -8.63 -17.26 8.12
N VAL A 25 -8.45 -16.96 6.83
CA VAL A 25 -7.21 -17.25 6.12
C VAL A 25 -6.25 -16.08 6.36
N PRO A 26 -5.09 -16.27 7.02
CA PRO A 26 -4.11 -15.21 7.19
C PRO A 26 -3.71 -14.58 5.83
N GLY A 27 -3.55 -13.27 5.82
CA GLY A 27 -3.26 -12.50 4.61
C GLY A 27 -4.45 -12.31 3.67
N LEU A 28 -5.63 -12.86 3.97
CA LEU A 28 -6.84 -12.55 3.21
C LEU A 28 -7.15 -11.04 3.31
N SER A 29 -7.40 -10.44 2.15
CA SER A 29 -7.66 -9.01 2.09
C SER A 29 -9.00 -8.63 2.72
N LEU A 30 -8.96 -7.74 3.71
CA LEU A 30 -10.13 -7.19 4.40
C LEU A 30 -10.56 -5.82 3.83
N VAL A 31 -9.96 -5.39 2.72
CA VAL A 31 -10.24 -4.08 2.11
C VAL A 31 -11.21 -4.21 0.96
N ASP A 32 -11.95 -3.15 0.65
CA ASP A 32 -12.96 -3.12 -0.41
C ASP A 32 -12.36 -3.17 -1.83
N ASP A 33 -13.23 -3.46 -2.80
CA ASP A 33 -12.85 -3.76 -4.19
C ASP A 33 -12.18 -2.58 -4.92
N GLY A 34 -12.41 -1.34 -4.48
CA GLY A 34 -11.73 -0.17 -5.03
C GLY A 34 -10.21 -0.19 -4.84
N TRP A 35 -9.70 -0.96 -3.88
CA TRP A 35 -8.27 -1.16 -3.69
C TRP A 35 -7.72 -2.46 -4.29
N GLN A 36 -8.55 -3.25 -4.99
CA GLN A 36 -8.12 -4.52 -5.60
C GLN A 36 -6.82 -4.36 -6.41
N GLN A 37 -6.77 -3.40 -7.34
CA GLN A 37 -5.59 -3.23 -8.20
C GLN A 37 -4.34 -2.81 -7.42
N ILE A 38 -4.50 -2.04 -6.34
CA ILE A 38 -3.41 -1.62 -5.46
C ILE A 38 -2.83 -2.85 -4.74
N VAL A 39 -3.71 -3.66 -4.15
CA VAL A 39 -3.32 -4.91 -3.49
C VAL A 39 -2.65 -5.87 -4.47
N CYS A 40 -3.25 -6.12 -5.64
CA CYS A 40 -2.67 -7.01 -6.65
C CYS A 40 -1.27 -6.57 -7.09
N ARG A 41 -1.06 -5.26 -7.32
CA ARG A 41 0.27 -4.73 -7.69
C ARG A 41 1.28 -4.84 -6.55
N ALA A 42 0.87 -4.53 -5.32
CA ALA A 42 1.72 -4.64 -4.14
C ALA A 42 2.21 -6.10 -3.95
N ILE A 43 1.29 -7.06 -4.00
CA ILE A 43 1.63 -8.48 -3.86
C ILE A 43 2.52 -8.96 -5.01
N ALA A 44 2.25 -8.57 -6.25
CA ALA A 44 3.11 -8.94 -7.38
C ALA A 44 4.54 -8.38 -7.25
N ARG A 45 4.69 -7.15 -6.75
CA ARG A 45 6.01 -6.55 -6.45
C ARG A 45 6.72 -7.29 -5.32
N ILE A 46 6.01 -7.62 -4.25
CA ILE A 46 6.55 -8.39 -3.13
C ILE A 46 6.99 -9.78 -3.60
N ALA A 47 6.16 -10.49 -4.37
CA ALA A 47 6.49 -11.79 -4.96
C ALA A 47 7.79 -11.72 -5.79
N THR A 48 7.89 -10.70 -6.63
CA THR A 48 9.10 -10.45 -7.45
C THR A 48 10.32 -10.18 -6.58
N ALA A 49 10.17 -9.39 -5.51
CA ALA A 49 11.27 -9.04 -4.60
C ALA A 49 11.77 -10.25 -3.80
N VAL A 50 10.87 -11.08 -3.28
CA VAL A 50 11.26 -12.23 -2.43
C VAL A 50 11.80 -13.39 -3.25
N GLY A 51 11.34 -13.56 -4.50
CA GLY A 51 11.66 -14.72 -5.32
C GLY A 51 11.34 -16.03 -4.58
N ALA A 52 12.34 -16.88 -4.39
CA ALA A 52 12.20 -18.15 -3.66
C ALA A 52 12.29 -18.02 -2.13
N SER A 53 12.44 -16.79 -1.60
CA SER A 53 12.66 -16.59 -0.17
C SER A 53 11.35 -16.73 0.64
N PRO A 54 11.39 -17.39 1.82
CA PRO A 54 10.18 -17.64 2.61
C PRO A 54 9.67 -16.37 3.31
N LEU A 55 8.58 -15.82 2.79
CA LEU A 55 7.81 -14.69 3.34
C LEU A 55 6.32 -15.01 3.25
N LYS A 56 5.57 -14.68 4.30
CA LYS A 56 4.12 -14.88 4.38
C LYS A 56 3.41 -13.59 4.71
N ILE A 57 2.40 -13.23 3.93
CA ILE A 57 1.51 -12.11 4.22
C ILE A 57 0.59 -12.51 5.37
N THR A 58 0.59 -11.72 6.42
CA THR A 58 -0.21 -12.01 7.62
C THR A 58 -1.51 -11.21 7.63
N THR A 59 -1.47 -9.96 7.16
CA THR A 59 -2.64 -9.07 7.16
C THR A 59 -2.62 -8.15 5.94
N ILE A 60 -3.78 -7.98 5.31
CA ILE A 60 -4.04 -6.91 4.36
C ILE A 60 -5.33 -6.21 4.81
N SER A 61 -5.22 -5.02 5.38
CA SER A 61 -6.36 -4.34 6.03
C SER A 61 -6.34 -2.83 5.81
N ARG A 62 -7.43 -2.16 6.18
CA ARG A 62 -7.47 -0.70 6.30
C ARG A 62 -7.10 -0.31 7.73
N ARG A 63 -6.21 0.68 7.88
CA ARG A 63 -5.91 1.33 9.15
C ARG A 63 -5.76 2.83 8.94
N SER A 64 -6.55 3.63 9.66
CA SER A 64 -6.52 5.10 9.54
C SER A 64 -6.73 5.61 8.11
N GLY A 65 -7.64 4.96 7.36
CA GLY A 65 -8.00 5.36 6.00
C GLY A 65 -7.01 4.94 4.91
N VAL A 66 -5.93 4.24 5.25
CA VAL A 66 -4.94 3.71 4.30
C VAL A 66 -4.83 2.20 4.39
N LEU A 67 -4.37 1.58 3.31
CA LEU A 67 -4.00 0.17 3.26
C LEU A 67 -2.82 -0.08 4.20
N ARG A 68 -2.84 -1.22 4.89
CA ARG A 68 -1.71 -1.78 5.63
C ARG A 68 -1.49 -3.22 5.20
N LEU A 69 -0.22 -3.57 5.08
CA LEU A 69 0.22 -4.87 4.63
C LEU A 69 1.30 -5.36 5.57
N ASP A 70 0.92 -6.30 6.43
CA ASP A 70 1.81 -6.93 7.38
C ASP A 70 2.27 -8.28 6.82
N TYR A 71 3.51 -8.64 7.13
CA TYR A 71 4.09 -9.91 6.74
C TYR A 71 5.00 -10.47 7.82
N HIS A 72 5.15 -11.78 7.80
CA HIS A 72 6.12 -12.52 8.58
C HIS A 72 7.20 -13.05 7.64
N ARG A 73 8.46 -13.00 8.06
CA ARG A 73 9.58 -13.49 7.26
C ARG A 73 10.53 -14.36 8.07
N SER A 74 11.16 -15.31 7.41
CA SER A 74 12.29 -16.04 7.99
C SER A 74 13.48 -15.11 8.23
N SER A 75 14.31 -15.43 9.22
CA SER A 75 15.53 -14.70 9.57
C SER A 75 16.56 -14.65 8.41
N SER A 76 16.44 -15.53 7.42
CA SER A 76 17.32 -15.58 6.24
C SER A 76 17.16 -14.36 5.31
N ILE A 77 15.94 -13.83 5.15
CA ILE A 77 15.66 -12.64 4.32
C ILE A 77 16.26 -11.37 4.94
N ALA A 78 16.40 -11.34 6.27
CA ALA A 78 16.97 -10.21 7.01
C ALA A 78 18.38 -9.82 6.54
N ARG A 79 19.10 -10.77 5.93
CA ARG A 79 20.49 -10.61 5.48
C ARG A 79 20.60 -10.05 4.07
N LEU A 80 19.49 -9.78 3.39
CA LEU A 80 19.44 -9.26 2.01
C LEU A 80 18.78 -7.87 2.02
N PRO A 81 19.54 -6.79 2.29
CA PRO A 81 19.02 -5.42 2.38
C PRO A 81 18.22 -4.98 1.14
N ASP A 82 18.59 -5.49 -0.03
CA ASP A 82 17.95 -5.16 -1.30
C ASP A 82 16.51 -5.72 -1.37
N ILE A 83 16.28 -6.94 -0.85
CA ILE A 83 14.95 -7.56 -0.80
C ILE A 83 14.05 -6.80 0.17
N GLU A 84 14.56 -6.49 1.36
CA GLU A 84 13.80 -5.73 2.36
C GLU A 84 13.45 -4.34 1.82
N ALA A 85 14.39 -3.64 1.19
CA ALA A 85 14.11 -2.35 0.57
C ALA A 85 13.05 -2.43 -0.54
N ALA A 86 13.09 -3.48 -1.37
CA ALA A 86 12.10 -3.70 -2.42
C ALA A 86 10.69 -3.95 -1.84
N ILE A 87 10.58 -4.76 -0.77
CA ILE A 87 9.32 -5.01 -0.06
C ILE A 87 8.78 -3.71 0.53
N GLN A 88 9.61 -2.98 1.28
CA GLN A 88 9.20 -1.72 1.91
C GLN A 88 8.78 -0.68 0.88
N TYR A 89 9.45 -0.61 -0.27
CA TYR A 89 9.05 0.26 -1.37
C TYR A 89 7.70 -0.15 -1.99
N ALA A 90 7.48 -1.44 -2.19
CA ALA A 90 6.20 -1.96 -2.68
C ALA A 90 5.04 -1.64 -1.72
N ILE A 91 5.27 -1.77 -0.41
CA ILE A 91 4.30 -1.38 0.63
C ILE A 91 4.06 0.12 0.59
N ALA A 92 5.11 0.95 0.55
CA ALA A 92 4.98 2.41 0.49
C ALA A 92 4.13 2.87 -0.72
N LEU A 93 4.31 2.27 -1.90
CA LEU A 93 3.47 2.55 -3.08
C LEU A 93 2.01 2.16 -2.85
N ALA A 94 1.78 1.02 -2.19
CA ALA A 94 0.43 0.54 -1.88
C ALA A 94 -0.29 1.46 -0.88
N GLU A 95 0.42 1.91 0.16
CA GLU A 95 -0.09 2.85 1.15
C GLU A 95 -0.40 4.20 0.49
N ALA A 96 0.53 4.77 -0.27
CA ALA A 96 0.33 6.03 -1.00
C ALA A 96 -0.82 5.93 -2.00
N GLY A 97 -0.89 4.85 -2.78
CA GLY A 97 -1.98 4.60 -3.71
C GLY A 97 -3.34 4.49 -3.04
N SER A 98 -3.40 3.87 -1.86
CA SER A 98 -4.65 3.75 -1.09
C SER A 98 -5.10 5.08 -0.50
N ALA A 99 -4.17 5.96 -0.11
CA ALA A 99 -4.45 7.27 0.49
C ALA A 99 -5.10 8.25 -0.49
N CYS A 100 -4.94 8.04 -1.81
CA CYS A 100 -5.54 8.86 -2.85
C CYS A 100 -6.56 8.10 -3.73
N THR A 101 -7.01 6.91 -3.29
CA THR A 101 -7.94 6.07 -4.05
C THR A 101 -9.13 5.67 -3.20
N CYS A 102 -10.34 5.86 -3.72
CA CYS A 102 -11.56 5.45 -3.06
C CYS A 102 -11.58 3.95 -2.81
N GLU A 103 -11.73 3.55 -1.54
CA GLU A 103 -11.77 2.13 -1.15
C GLU A 103 -12.91 1.35 -1.83
N ARG A 104 -14.02 2.01 -2.16
CA ARG A 104 -15.21 1.36 -2.72
C ARG A 104 -15.17 1.16 -4.23
N CYS A 105 -14.66 2.13 -4.98
CA CYS A 105 -14.78 2.14 -6.45
C CYS A 105 -13.48 2.40 -7.21
N GLY A 106 -12.37 2.63 -6.52
CA GLY A 106 -11.06 2.79 -7.15
C GLY A 106 -10.83 4.12 -7.88
N ARG A 107 -11.81 5.03 -7.91
CA ARG A 107 -11.61 6.40 -8.41
C ARG A 107 -10.72 7.20 -7.47
N GLU A 108 -10.19 8.31 -7.98
CA GLU A 108 -9.44 9.27 -7.15
C GLU A 108 -10.28 9.72 -5.95
N GLY A 109 -9.64 9.74 -4.80
CA GLY A 109 -10.26 10.06 -3.52
C GLY A 109 -9.30 10.77 -2.59
N CYS A 110 -9.81 11.18 -1.45
CA CYS A 110 -9.01 11.75 -0.37
C CYS A 110 -9.56 11.30 0.98
N LEU A 111 -8.81 11.59 2.03
CA LEU A 111 -9.15 11.18 3.39
C LEU A 111 -10.37 11.96 3.89
N HIS A 112 -11.37 11.22 4.37
CA HIS A 112 -12.57 11.74 5.01
C HIS A 112 -12.72 11.13 6.40
N GLN A 113 -13.32 11.90 7.30
CA GLN A 113 -13.74 11.46 8.60
C GLN A 113 -15.24 11.13 8.57
N VAL A 114 -15.57 9.86 8.86
CA VAL A 114 -16.94 9.35 8.97
C VAL A 114 -17.13 8.86 10.40
N GLY A 115 -17.77 9.69 11.25
CA GLY A 115 -17.81 9.45 12.69
C GLY A 115 -16.41 9.46 13.32
N SER A 116 -16.00 8.36 13.95
CA SER A 116 -14.66 8.17 14.51
C SER A 116 -13.66 7.52 13.55
N GLU A 117 -14.10 7.13 12.35
CA GLU A 117 -13.26 6.43 11.39
C GLU A 117 -12.70 7.35 10.32
N LEU A 118 -11.50 7.01 9.86
CA LEU A 118 -10.87 7.59 8.68
C LEU A 118 -11.04 6.66 7.49
N VAL A 119 -11.50 7.23 6.38
CA VAL A 119 -11.85 6.52 5.15
C VAL A 119 -11.33 7.32 3.95
N THR A 120 -10.64 6.67 3.02
CA THR A 120 -10.29 7.30 1.74
C THR A 120 -11.40 7.05 0.73
N ALA A 121 -12.02 8.12 0.26
CA ALA A 121 -13.19 8.06 -0.61
C ALA A 121 -13.20 9.18 -1.65
N CYS A 122 -13.84 8.89 -2.79
CA CYS A 122 -14.17 9.92 -3.79
C CYS A 122 -15.37 10.74 -3.33
N LEU A 123 -15.65 11.87 -3.99
CA LEU A 123 -16.77 12.75 -3.65
C LEU A 123 -18.13 12.02 -3.58
N ALA A 124 -18.35 11.03 -4.45
CA ALA A 124 -19.60 10.25 -4.47
C ALA A 124 -19.75 9.27 -3.29
N HIS A 125 -18.67 8.97 -2.57
CA HIS A 125 -18.64 7.95 -1.51
C HIS A 125 -18.12 8.49 -0.17
N SER A 126 -17.85 9.78 -0.06
CA SER A 126 -17.17 10.37 1.10
C SER A 126 -17.97 10.29 2.38
N ASN A 127 -19.32 10.41 2.31
CA ASN A 127 -20.28 10.33 3.41
C ASN A 127 -19.85 11.01 4.73
N GLY A 128 -18.93 11.98 4.67
CA GLY A 128 -18.17 12.46 5.82
C GLY A 128 -17.41 13.73 5.50
N VAL A 129 -16.71 14.26 6.50
CA VAL A 129 -16.01 15.53 6.39
C VAL A 129 -14.63 15.29 5.82
N LYS A 130 -14.27 16.00 4.75
CA LYS A 130 -12.92 15.92 4.19
C LYS A 130 -11.90 16.35 5.25
N VAL A 131 -10.89 15.51 5.51
CA VAL A 131 -9.78 15.86 6.38
C VAL A 131 -8.95 16.94 5.69
N ARG A 132 -8.62 18.00 6.43
CA ARG A 132 -7.86 19.12 5.89
C ARG A 132 -6.40 18.69 5.68
N GLU A 133 -5.94 18.77 4.44
CA GLU A 133 -4.53 18.64 4.08
C GLU A 133 -3.89 20.03 4.01
N VAL A 134 -2.59 20.10 4.32
CA VAL A 134 -1.81 21.32 4.14
C VAL A 134 -1.59 21.50 2.63
N ARG A 135 -1.98 22.67 2.11
CA ARG A 135 -1.84 22.96 0.68
C ARG A 135 -0.40 22.83 0.22
N GLY A 136 -0.17 22.12 -0.88
CA GLY A 136 1.16 21.85 -1.43
C GLY A 136 1.86 20.64 -0.81
N PHE A 137 1.34 20.10 0.30
CA PHE A 137 1.88 18.91 0.97
C PHE A 137 1.03 17.67 0.76
N GLU A 138 0.00 17.74 -0.07
CA GLU A 138 -0.85 16.60 -0.40
C GLU A 138 -0.02 15.49 -1.04
N ASN A 139 -0.25 14.26 -0.59
CA ASN A 139 0.35 13.07 -1.17
C ASN A 139 1.90 13.10 -1.23
N LEU A 140 2.53 13.78 -0.28
CA LEU A 140 3.97 13.75 -0.05
C LEU A 140 4.35 12.66 0.95
N HIS A 141 5.39 11.92 0.63
CA HIS A 141 5.89 10.79 1.42
C HIS A 141 7.40 10.86 1.55
N VAL A 142 7.92 10.55 2.73
CA VAL A 142 9.36 10.32 2.93
C VAL A 142 9.62 8.83 2.72
N VAL A 143 10.28 8.48 1.63
CA VAL A 143 10.46 7.09 1.22
C VAL A 143 11.90 6.82 0.83
N ARG A 144 12.38 5.60 1.08
CA ARG A 144 13.61 5.13 0.47
C ARG A 144 13.31 4.78 -0.99
N SER A 145 13.96 5.46 -1.92
CA SER A 145 13.78 5.17 -3.35
C SER A 145 14.30 3.77 -3.70
N PHE A 146 13.76 3.18 -4.76
CA PHE A 146 14.18 1.88 -5.28
C PHE A 146 14.10 1.88 -6.80
N ASP A 147 15.19 1.50 -7.47
CA ASP A 147 15.31 1.54 -8.94
C ASP A 147 14.89 0.22 -9.63
N GLY A 148 14.38 -0.74 -8.84
CA GLY A 148 14.07 -2.09 -9.29
C GLY A 148 15.17 -3.12 -9.00
N LYS A 149 16.37 -2.68 -8.59
CA LYS A 149 17.51 -3.55 -8.31
C LYS A 149 18.14 -3.27 -6.95
N ARG A 150 18.27 -2.00 -6.56
CA ARG A 150 19.00 -1.58 -5.36
C ARG A 150 18.27 -0.45 -4.63
N PRO A 151 18.42 -0.38 -3.29
CA PRO A 151 17.96 0.77 -2.53
C PRO A 151 18.73 2.03 -2.94
N GLY A 152 17.98 3.08 -3.27
CA GLY A 152 18.50 4.42 -3.48
C GLY A 152 18.45 5.27 -2.20
N PRO A 153 18.68 6.59 -2.32
CA PRO A 153 18.59 7.52 -1.19
C PRO A 153 17.15 7.62 -0.66
N ILE A 154 17.02 8.13 0.57
CA ILE A 154 15.75 8.62 1.10
C ILE A 154 15.40 9.91 0.35
N ILE A 155 14.19 9.97 -0.20
CA ILE A 155 13.67 11.12 -0.93
C ILE A 155 12.37 11.60 -0.28
N LEU A 156 12.08 12.89 -0.49
CA LEU A 156 10.73 13.40 -0.40
C LEU A 156 10.07 13.19 -1.77
N GLY A 157 9.08 12.31 -1.84
CA GLY A 157 8.40 11.94 -3.08
C GLY A 157 6.93 12.29 -3.07
N ARG A 158 6.41 12.78 -4.19
CA ARG A 158 4.97 12.84 -4.46
C ARG A 158 4.57 11.59 -5.22
N TYR A 159 3.57 10.87 -4.73
CA TYR A 159 3.10 9.68 -5.42
C TYR A 159 2.28 10.05 -6.67
N ASP A 160 2.64 9.49 -7.81
CA ASP A 160 1.85 9.59 -9.05
C ASP A 160 0.98 8.34 -9.18
N ARG A 161 -0.33 8.51 -9.09
CA ARG A 161 -1.31 7.42 -9.18
C ARG A 161 -1.37 6.79 -10.57
N ILE A 162 -1.11 7.55 -11.63
CA ILE A 162 -1.21 7.07 -13.01
C ILE A 162 -0.05 6.12 -13.31
N THR A 163 1.16 6.53 -12.98
CA THR A 163 2.37 5.73 -13.24
C THR A 163 2.74 4.80 -12.08
N ASP A 164 2.12 4.99 -10.90
CA ASP A 164 2.30 4.19 -9.68
C ASP A 164 3.75 4.18 -9.20
N VAL A 165 4.34 5.39 -9.14
CA VAL A 165 5.71 5.64 -8.68
C VAL A 165 5.77 6.87 -7.78
N PHE A 166 6.87 7.01 -7.04
CA PHE A 166 7.20 8.27 -6.36
C PHE A 166 8.05 9.16 -7.26
N VAL A 167 7.59 10.39 -7.46
CA VAL A 167 8.34 11.46 -8.16
C VAL A 167 9.04 12.31 -7.11
N ALA A 168 10.37 12.43 -7.18
CA ALA A 168 11.13 13.24 -6.24
C ALA A 168 10.71 14.73 -6.31
N VAL A 169 10.53 15.34 -5.15
CA VAL A 169 10.19 16.75 -4.99
C VAL A 169 11.33 17.46 -4.26
N ASP A 170 11.77 18.60 -4.80
CA ASP A 170 12.71 19.47 -4.08
C ASP A 170 12.00 20.12 -2.88
N PRO A 171 12.44 19.90 -1.62
CA PRO A 171 11.83 20.55 -0.46
C PRO A 171 11.78 22.07 -0.55
N ARG A 172 12.69 22.70 -1.30
CA ARG A 172 12.73 24.16 -1.51
C ARG A 172 11.62 24.66 -2.43
N SER A 173 10.96 23.76 -3.17
CA SER A 173 9.82 24.08 -4.03
C SER A 173 8.48 24.07 -3.28
N LEU A 174 8.47 23.64 -2.01
CA LEU A 174 7.26 23.58 -1.21
C LEU A 174 6.87 24.96 -0.67
N PRO A 175 5.55 25.23 -0.52
CA PRO A 175 5.11 26.46 0.11
C PRO A 175 5.62 26.52 1.55
N ALA A 176 5.94 27.73 2.03
CA ALA A 176 6.25 27.94 3.44
C ALA A 176 5.08 27.45 4.30
N LYS A 177 5.39 26.75 5.39
CA LYS A 177 4.38 26.23 6.31
C LYS A 177 3.70 27.42 7.00
N GLU A 178 2.41 27.62 6.73
CA GLU A 178 1.55 28.57 7.47
C GLU A 178 1.28 28.11 8.91
#